data_AF-A0A2T0MA99-F1
#
_entry.id   AF-A0A2T0MA99-F1
#
_cell.length_a   1.000
_cell.length_b   1.000
_cell.length_c   1.000
_cell.angle_alpha   90.00
_cell.angle_beta   90.00
_cell.angle_gamma   90.00
#
_symmetry.space_group_name_H-M   'P 1'
#
loop_
_entity.id
_entity.type
_entity.pdbx_description
1 polymer ?
#
loop_
_entity_poly.entity_id
_entity_poly.type
_entity_poly.pdbx_seq_one_letter_code
_entity_poly.pdbx_strand_id
1 'polypeptide(L)'
;MFFKKKIKTSLVEFISALSNGQSSVLDILALKESSFKNESYDQILNNPSDIASGVVAVKTKFNINAFGIFDSILIKEHDNGDIKYILYTKTRDYSKIIETADTIHSILGESLYNPELHSSFTEKKKVLNLTQGAYQSLNDELVDVWVLDNITILLQYRIDPMFEFSLFVTKHLQKEINRAPRKNWTIAKYLKNDFSYIFSNSEESKIEVLSEDETIASVKYFYLLDSKELNVFDKLEIQQGGHQKDYSFKKPTHLTFTSSTDISLVNMVEVIENLIKIYGPDNGGHEELEIHELDILEDRRNWTGRSWDFNDVHGIYDLDNPNENMIYSVWINYDDIETGLTLTILSYHNLIEYFVSD
;
A
#
# COMPACT_ATOMS: atom_id res chain seq x y z
N MET A 1 14.43 -41.46 -14.00
CA MET A 1 13.85 -40.52 -14.99
C MET A 1 12.55 -39.99 -14.39
N PHE A 2 12.59 -38.82 -13.75
CA PHE A 2 11.37 -38.21 -13.17
C PHE A 2 10.62 -37.49 -14.29
N PHE A 3 9.42 -37.95 -14.63
CA PHE A 3 8.58 -37.27 -15.62
C PHE A 3 8.07 -35.95 -15.04
N LYS A 4 8.47 -34.81 -15.62
CA LYS A 4 7.93 -33.49 -15.24
C LYS A 4 6.44 -33.44 -15.60
N LYS A 5 5.57 -33.09 -14.64
CA LYS A 5 4.14 -32.93 -14.92
C LYS A 5 3.94 -31.68 -15.78
N LYS A 6 3.57 -31.85 -17.05
CA LYS A 6 3.26 -30.73 -17.94
C LYS A 6 1.91 -30.11 -17.58
N ILE A 7 1.91 -28.80 -17.33
CA ILE A 7 0.67 -28.02 -17.23
C ILE A 7 0.11 -27.85 -18.64
N LYS A 8 -1.18 -28.15 -18.81
CA LYS A 8 -1.83 -28.11 -20.13
C LYS A 8 -2.20 -26.69 -20.55
N THR A 9 -2.58 -25.87 -19.58
CA THR A 9 -2.94 -24.46 -19.76
C THR A 9 -1.75 -23.67 -20.28
N SER A 10 -1.96 -22.91 -21.35
CA SER A 10 -0.99 -21.98 -21.90
C SER A 10 -0.85 -20.74 -21.03
N LEU A 11 0.23 -19.97 -21.23
CA LEU A 11 0.41 -18.69 -20.52
C LEU A 11 -0.70 -17.70 -20.88
N VAL A 12 -1.11 -17.68 -22.16
CA VAL A 12 -2.19 -16.83 -22.65
C VAL A 12 -3.51 -17.13 -21.93
N GLU A 13 -3.90 -18.41 -21.86
CA GLU A 13 -5.11 -18.83 -21.14
C GLU A 13 -5.02 -18.51 -19.65
N PHE A 14 -3.85 -18.68 -19.04
CA PHE A 14 -3.63 -18.41 -17.63
C PHE A 14 -3.83 -16.93 -17.29
N ILE A 15 -3.12 -16.04 -18.00
CA ILE A 15 -3.19 -14.59 -17.76
C ILE A 15 -4.57 -14.04 -18.11
N SER A 16 -5.16 -14.51 -19.22
CA SER A 16 -6.52 -14.09 -19.62
C SER A 16 -7.58 -14.53 -18.60
N ALA A 17 -7.43 -15.70 -17.98
CA ALA A 17 -8.35 -16.13 -16.93
C ALA A 17 -8.25 -15.25 -15.68
N LEU A 18 -7.03 -14.89 -15.27
CA LEU A 18 -6.80 -13.97 -14.15
C LEU A 18 -7.37 -12.58 -14.44
N SER A 19 -7.13 -12.01 -15.64
CA SER A 19 -7.66 -10.69 -16.02
C SER A 19 -9.18 -10.65 -16.11
N ASN A 20 -9.83 -11.80 -16.35
CA ASN A 20 -11.29 -11.92 -16.38
C ASN A 20 -11.90 -12.24 -15.00
N GLY A 21 -11.14 -12.09 -13.91
CA GLY A 21 -11.63 -12.26 -12.54
C GLY A 21 -11.70 -13.71 -12.04
N GLN A 22 -11.17 -14.69 -12.77
CA GLN A 22 -11.08 -16.06 -12.26
C GLN A 22 -9.98 -16.16 -11.20
N SER A 23 -10.39 -16.16 -9.93
CA SER A 23 -9.42 -16.04 -8.81
C SER A 23 -8.75 -17.35 -8.38
N SER A 24 -9.15 -18.51 -8.93
CA SER A 24 -8.57 -19.80 -8.54
C SER A 24 -7.38 -20.18 -9.42
N VAL A 25 -6.19 -19.75 -9.02
CA VAL A 25 -4.92 -20.03 -9.71
C VAL A 25 -4.71 -21.53 -9.92
N LEU A 26 -4.98 -22.35 -8.91
CA LEU A 26 -4.81 -23.80 -9.00
C LEU A 26 -5.77 -24.45 -10.00
N ASP A 27 -7.02 -23.98 -10.06
CA ASP A 27 -8.00 -24.51 -11.01
C ASP A 27 -7.61 -24.17 -12.45
N ILE A 28 -7.16 -22.93 -12.70
CA ILE A 28 -6.68 -22.51 -14.02
C ILE A 28 -5.47 -23.37 -14.44
N LEU A 29 -4.55 -23.67 -13.52
CA LEU A 29 -3.40 -24.54 -13.77
C LEU A 29 -3.73 -26.04 -13.79
N ALA A 30 -4.98 -26.43 -13.53
CA ALA A 30 -5.41 -27.82 -13.34
C ALA A 30 -4.53 -28.58 -12.32
N LEU A 31 -4.18 -27.89 -11.22
CA LEU A 31 -3.45 -28.43 -10.09
C LEU A 31 -4.41 -28.64 -8.92
N LYS A 32 -4.20 -29.73 -8.19
CA LYS A 32 -4.91 -29.99 -6.93
C LYS A 32 -4.01 -29.59 -5.77
N GLU A 33 -4.57 -28.92 -4.79
CA GLU A 33 -3.85 -28.52 -3.57
C GLU A 33 -3.23 -29.73 -2.85
N SER A 34 -3.95 -30.86 -2.82
CA SER A 34 -3.46 -32.14 -2.25
C SER A 34 -2.20 -32.70 -2.91
N SER A 35 -1.73 -32.10 -4.00
CA SER A 35 -0.54 -32.52 -4.74
C SER A 35 0.71 -31.68 -4.41
N PHE A 36 0.59 -30.77 -3.45
CA PHE A 36 1.66 -29.97 -2.88
C PHE A 36 2.15 -30.60 -1.57
N LYS A 37 3.42 -30.35 -1.24
CA LYS A 37 4.02 -30.70 0.03
C LYS A 37 3.94 -29.46 0.94
N ASN A 38 3.41 -29.62 2.15
CA ASN A 38 3.50 -28.57 3.17
C ASN A 38 4.94 -28.54 3.72
N GLU A 39 5.54 -27.37 3.77
CA GLU A 39 6.80 -27.19 4.50
C GLU A 39 6.52 -27.12 6.00
N SER A 40 7.50 -27.57 6.79
CA SER A 40 7.40 -27.52 8.26
C SER A 40 7.52 -26.09 8.77
N TYR A 41 6.98 -25.83 9.96
CA TYR A 41 7.11 -24.53 10.62
C TYR A 41 8.58 -24.12 10.80
N ASP A 42 9.47 -25.06 11.15
CA ASP A 42 10.91 -24.79 11.26
C ASP A 42 11.51 -24.31 9.94
N GLN A 43 11.06 -24.82 8.79
CA GLN A 43 11.55 -24.37 7.48
C GLN A 43 11.06 -22.95 7.14
N ILE A 44 9.85 -22.58 7.58
CA ILE A 44 9.33 -21.22 7.43
C ILE A 44 10.15 -20.27 8.32
N LEU A 45 10.40 -20.65 9.58
CA LEU A 45 11.20 -19.87 10.51
C LEU A 45 12.65 -19.63 10.06
N ASN A 46 13.20 -20.53 9.24
CA ASN A 46 14.54 -20.39 8.67
C ASN A 46 14.60 -19.38 7.51
N ASN A 47 13.49 -18.75 7.14
CA ASN A 47 13.44 -17.69 6.14
C ASN A 47 12.94 -16.37 6.77
N PRO A 48 13.83 -15.51 7.26
CA PRO A 48 13.45 -14.25 7.94
C PRO A 48 12.52 -13.36 7.10
N SER A 49 12.70 -13.35 5.77
CA SER A 49 11.83 -12.59 4.87
C SER A 49 10.39 -13.11 4.85
N ASP A 50 10.17 -14.40 5.04
CA ASP A 50 8.82 -14.98 5.10
C ASP A 50 8.13 -14.58 6.42
N ILE A 51 8.87 -14.56 7.54
CA ILE A 51 8.34 -14.10 8.83
C ILE A 51 7.97 -12.61 8.76
N ALA A 52 8.87 -11.76 8.27
CA ALA A 52 8.64 -10.33 8.11
C ALA A 52 7.42 -10.04 7.20
N SER A 53 7.19 -10.90 6.20
CA SER A 53 6.06 -10.77 5.29
C SER A 53 4.76 -11.41 5.82
N GLY A 54 4.69 -11.86 7.07
CA GLY A 54 3.48 -12.46 7.66
C GLY A 54 3.11 -13.85 7.12
N VAL A 55 4.06 -14.60 6.56
CA VAL A 55 3.78 -15.93 5.98
C VAL A 55 3.51 -16.96 7.08
N VAL A 56 2.30 -17.53 7.08
CA VAL A 56 1.88 -18.54 8.08
C VAL A 56 1.97 -19.98 7.55
N ALA A 57 1.90 -20.18 6.23
CA ALA A 57 2.05 -21.49 5.63
C ALA A 57 2.72 -21.43 4.25
N VAL A 58 3.55 -22.44 3.95
CA VAL A 58 4.21 -22.59 2.65
C VAL A 58 3.95 -23.99 2.10
N LYS A 59 3.48 -24.05 0.86
CA LYS A 59 3.24 -25.30 0.12
C LYS A 59 4.08 -25.31 -1.14
N THR A 60 4.79 -26.40 -1.41
CA THR A 60 5.70 -26.51 -2.56
C THR A 60 5.32 -27.64 -3.50
N LYS A 61 5.57 -27.43 -4.79
CA LYS A 61 5.48 -28.47 -5.81
C LYS A 61 6.55 -28.25 -6.86
N PHE A 62 7.53 -29.15 -6.87
CA PHE A 62 8.63 -29.16 -7.83
C PHE A 62 8.33 -30.09 -9.02
N ASN A 63 9.21 -30.06 -10.02
CA ASN A 63 9.14 -30.92 -11.22
C ASN A 63 7.84 -30.77 -12.03
N ILE A 64 7.33 -29.54 -12.09
CA ILE A 64 6.29 -29.18 -13.05
C ILE A 64 6.94 -28.70 -14.35
N ASN A 65 6.12 -28.45 -15.37
CA ASN A 65 6.50 -27.67 -16.54
C ASN A 65 5.32 -26.78 -16.88
N ALA A 66 5.31 -25.59 -16.28
CA ALA A 66 4.33 -24.55 -16.55
C ALA A 66 4.88 -23.60 -17.61
N PHE A 67 4.07 -23.37 -18.64
CA PHE A 67 4.35 -22.42 -19.72
C PHE A 67 5.68 -22.65 -20.45
N GLY A 68 6.23 -23.87 -20.40
CA GLY A 68 7.48 -24.22 -21.09
C GLY A 68 8.77 -23.72 -20.42
N ILE A 69 8.66 -23.06 -19.26
CA ILE A 69 9.79 -22.40 -18.60
C ILE A 69 9.85 -22.65 -17.08
N PHE A 70 8.73 -22.51 -16.36
CA PHE A 70 8.70 -22.65 -14.91
C PHE A 70 8.61 -24.12 -14.52
N ASP A 71 9.48 -24.56 -13.60
CA ASP A 71 9.53 -25.96 -13.19
C ASP A 71 9.16 -26.21 -11.72
N SER A 72 8.85 -25.14 -11.01
CA SER A 72 8.52 -25.15 -9.60
C SER A 72 7.40 -24.15 -9.33
N ILE A 73 6.54 -24.48 -8.37
CA ILE A 73 5.53 -23.58 -7.83
C ILE A 73 5.53 -23.62 -6.30
N LEU A 74 5.49 -22.46 -5.66
CA LEU A 74 5.19 -22.32 -4.24
C LEU A 74 3.85 -21.61 -4.05
N ILE A 75 3.20 -21.91 -2.93
CA ILE A 75 2.05 -21.18 -2.42
C ILE A 75 2.44 -20.69 -1.03
N LYS A 76 2.32 -19.39 -0.79
CA LYS A 76 2.47 -18.78 0.53
C LYS A 76 1.12 -18.24 0.97
N GLU A 77 0.69 -18.63 2.16
CA GLU A 77 -0.50 -18.11 2.81
C GLU A 77 -0.04 -17.12 3.88
N HIS A 78 -0.62 -15.93 3.88
CA HIS A 78 -0.29 -14.85 4.78
C HIS A 78 -1.35 -14.74 5.89
N ASP A 79 -0.96 -14.20 7.04
CA ASP A 79 -1.84 -13.93 8.18
C ASP A 79 -2.98 -12.96 7.86
N ASN A 80 -2.75 -11.99 6.97
CA ASN A 80 -3.76 -11.07 6.44
C ASN A 80 -4.76 -11.73 5.49
N GLY A 81 -4.60 -13.03 5.19
CA GLY A 81 -5.46 -13.82 4.33
C GLY A 81 -5.06 -13.84 2.86
N ASP A 82 -4.02 -13.10 2.47
CA ASP A 82 -3.50 -13.10 1.10
C ASP A 82 -2.87 -14.45 0.76
N ILE A 83 -2.98 -14.83 -0.52
CA ILE A 83 -2.37 -16.05 -1.05
C ILE A 83 -1.48 -15.69 -2.23
N LYS A 84 -0.19 -15.96 -2.08
CA LYS A 84 0.83 -15.70 -3.10
C LYS A 84 1.28 -16.99 -3.78
N TYR A 85 1.02 -17.09 -5.07
CA TYR A 85 1.46 -18.17 -5.93
C TYR A 85 2.74 -17.76 -6.66
N ILE A 86 3.77 -18.58 -6.58
CA ILE A 86 5.11 -18.26 -7.10
C ILE A 86 5.51 -19.35 -8.07
N LEU A 87 5.37 -19.13 -9.38
CA LEU A 87 5.96 -19.99 -10.39
C LEU A 87 7.39 -19.53 -10.62
N TYR A 88 8.37 -20.42 -10.56
CA TYR A 88 9.76 -20.02 -10.71
C TYR A 88 10.64 -21.11 -11.33
N THR A 89 11.81 -20.69 -11.80
CA THR A 89 12.85 -21.54 -12.37
C THR A 89 14.20 -20.84 -12.30
N LYS A 90 15.28 -21.59 -12.55
CA LYS A 90 16.61 -21.01 -12.79
C LYS A 90 16.93 -21.12 -14.27
N THR A 91 17.09 -19.98 -14.94
CA THR A 91 17.27 -19.96 -16.40
C THR A 91 18.08 -18.75 -16.85
N ARG A 92 18.85 -18.93 -17.93
CA ARG A 92 19.50 -17.85 -18.69
C ARG A 92 18.94 -17.74 -20.11
N ASP A 93 17.84 -18.43 -20.38
CA ASP A 93 17.22 -18.49 -21.70
C ASP A 93 16.50 -17.17 -21.99
N TYR A 94 17.25 -16.22 -22.56
CA TYR A 94 16.76 -14.91 -22.97
C TYR A 94 15.47 -14.99 -23.81
N SER A 95 15.42 -15.91 -24.78
CA SER A 95 14.28 -16.04 -25.68
C SER A 95 13.02 -16.41 -24.93
N LYS A 96 13.07 -17.37 -24.01
CA LYS A 96 11.90 -17.76 -23.22
C LYS A 96 11.48 -16.70 -22.20
N ILE A 97 12.44 -16.00 -21.60
CA ILE A 97 12.15 -14.89 -20.67
C ILE A 97 11.38 -13.79 -21.41
N ILE A 98 11.88 -13.36 -22.57
CA ILE A 98 11.25 -12.33 -23.38
C ILE A 98 9.90 -12.79 -23.93
N GLU A 99 9.78 -14.03 -24.42
CA GLU A 99 8.50 -14.58 -24.89
C GLU A 99 7.45 -14.56 -23.77
N THR A 100 7.84 -14.90 -22.55
CA THR A 100 6.95 -14.85 -21.37
C THR A 100 6.51 -13.41 -21.09
N ALA A 101 7.46 -12.47 -21.01
CA ALA A 101 7.16 -11.06 -20.74
C ALA A 101 6.28 -10.43 -21.83
N ASP A 102 6.62 -10.64 -23.11
CA ASP A 102 5.87 -10.09 -24.24
C ASP A 102 4.43 -10.64 -24.29
N THR A 103 4.25 -11.91 -23.94
CA THR A 103 2.91 -12.52 -23.85
C THR A 103 2.08 -11.90 -22.73
N ILE A 104 2.68 -11.61 -21.57
CA ILE A 104 1.95 -10.96 -20.46
C ILE A 104 1.59 -9.53 -20.85
N HIS A 105 2.55 -8.75 -21.39
CA HIS A 105 2.30 -7.40 -21.89
C HIS A 105 1.23 -7.34 -22.98
N SER A 106 1.19 -8.30 -23.90
CA SER A 106 0.18 -8.28 -24.96
C SER A 106 -1.24 -8.51 -24.44
N ILE A 107 -1.41 -9.03 -23.22
CA ILE A 107 -2.71 -9.29 -22.60
C ILE A 107 -3.06 -8.20 -21.58
N LEU A 108 -2.12 -7.82 -20.71
CA LEU A 108 -2.36 -6.90 -19.60
C LEU A 108 -1.98 -5.44 -19.91
N GLY A 109 -1.25 -5.19 -21.00
CA GLY A 109 -0.79 -3.86 -21.38
C GLY A 109 0.50 -3.44 -20.65
N GLU A 110 0.61 -2.14 -20.38
CA GLU A 110 1.76 -1.53 -19.73
C GLU A 110 1.88 -1.97 -18.26
N SER A 111 3.11 -2.15 -17.79
CA SER A 111 3.45 -2.53 -16.43
C SER A 111 3.85 -1.32 -15.59
N LEU A 112 3.76 -1.47 -14.27
CA LEU A 112 4.30 -0.57 -13.27
C LEU A 112 5.66 -1.10 -12.78
N TYR A 113 6.61 -0.20 -12.56
CA TYR A 113 7.88 -0.48 -11.87
C TYR A 113 8.48 0.84 -11.38
N ASN A 114 9.38 0.78 -10.39
CA ASN A 114 10.14 1.98 -9.98
C ASN A 114 11.41 2.09 -10.83
N PRO A 115 11.50 3.05 -11.77
CA PRO A 115 12.65 3.19 -12.68
C PRO A 115 13.93 3.63 -11.97
N GLU A 116 13.86 4.12 -10.73
CA GLU A 116 15.04 4.45 -9.93
C GLU A 116 15.69 3.21 -9.31
N LEU A 117 14.89 2.16 -9.05
CA LEU A 117 15.34 0.94 -8.37
C LEU A 117 15.48 -0.25 -9.32
N HIS A 118 14.63 -0.34 -10.34
CA HIS A 118 14.49 -1.54 -11.16
C HIS A 118 14.43 -1.20 -12.66
N SER A 119 14.83 -2.17 -13.47
CA SER A 119 14.62 -2.14 -14.92
C SER A 119 13.37 -2.95 -15.29
N SER A 120 12.80 -2.67 -16.46
CA SER A 120 11.63 -3.39 -16.98
C SER A 120 12.01 -4.44 -18.05
N PHE A 121 11.17 -5.45 -18.27
CA PHE A 121 11.36 -6.43 -19.36
C PHE A 121 11.14 -5.83 -20.76
N THR A 122 10.66 -4.58 -20.84
CA THR A 122 10.64 -3.78 -22.06
C THR A 122 12.05 -3.39 -22.53
N GLU A 123 13.03 -3.30 -21.61
CA GLU A 123 14.42 -2.97 -21.89
C GLU A 123 15.22 -4.20 -22.39
N LYS A 124 14.90 -4.69 -23.60
CA LYS A 124 15.44 -5.95 -24.16
C LYS A 124 16.96 -6.11 -24.07
N LYS A 125 17.72 -5.02 -24.22
CA LYS A 125 19.18 -5.03 -24.10
C LYS A 125 19.64 -5.31 -22.66
N LYS A 126 18.96 -4.74 -21.66
CA LYS A 126 19.23 -5.01 -20.23
C LYS A 126 18.90 -6.47 -19.90
N VAL A 127 17.78 -6.98 -20.41
CA VAL A 127 17.43 -8.41 -20.26
C VAL A 127 18.50 -9.32 -20.84
N LEU A 128 18.97 -9.05 -22.06
CA LEU A 128 20.04 -9.82 -22.67
C LEU A 128 21.33 -9.78 -21.84
N ASN A 129 21.76 -8.60 -21.40
CA ASN A 129 22.95 -8.44 -20.57
C ASN A 129 22.84 -9.24 -19.26
N LEU A 130 21.72 -9.14 -18.56
CA LEU A 130 21.51 -9.86 -17.29
C LEU A 130 21.50 -11.38 -17.49
N THR A 131 20.89 -11.89 -18.55
CA THR A 131 20.92 -13.34 -18.89
C THR A 131 22.31 -13.85 -19.24
N GLN A 132 23.18 -12.99 -19.77
CA GLN A 132 24.58 -13.29 -20.04
C GLN A 132 25.48 -13.13 -18.79
N GLY A 133 24.95 -12.59 -17.69
CA GLY A 133 25.71 -12.30 -16.47
C GLY A 133 26.51 -11.00 -16.52
N ALA A 134 26.12 -10.06 -17.41
CA ALA A 134 26.65 -8.70 -17.43
C ALA A 134 25.71 -7.76 -16.65
N TYR A 135 26.13 -7.36 -15.45
CA TYR A 135 25.36 -6.55 -14.50
C TYR A 135 26.23 -5.53 -13.78
N GLN A 136 25.60 -4.47 -13.27
CA GLN A 136 26.29 -3.45 -12.49
C GLN A 136 26.37 -3.83 -11.01
N SER A 137 25.29 -4.40 -10.48
CA SER A 137 25.18 -4.91 -9.11
C SER A 137 24.61 -6.34 -9.09
N LEU A 138 24.93 -7.11 -8.05
CA LEU A 138 24.28 -8.41 -7.80
C LEU A 138 22.78 -8.27 -7.52
N ASN A 139 22.36 -7.07 -7.10
CA ASN A 139 20.97 -6.71 -6.87
C ASN A 139 20.29 -6.18 -8.14
N ASP A 140 20.97 -6.16 -9.29
CA ASP A 140 20.32 -5.82 -10.56
C ASP A 140 19.19 -6.84 -10.82
N GLU A 141 17.97 -6.32 -10.94
CA GLU A 141 16.79 -7.10 -11.24
C GLU A 141 15.90 -6.44 -12.29
N LEU A 142 15.08 -7.27 -12.93
CA LEU A 142 13.99 -6.84 -13.79
C LEU A 142 12.68 -7.07 -13.07
N VAL A 143 11.82 -6.07 -13.07
CA VAL A 143 10.53 -6.08 -12.37
C VAL A 143 9.49 -5.44 -13.28
N ASP A 144 8.38 -6.15 -13.48
CA ASP A 144 7.16 -5.59 -14.06
C ASP A 144 5.97 -6.03 -13.20
N VAL A 145 5.13 -5.07 -12.81
CA VAL A 145 3.95 -5.27 -11.95
C VAL A 145 2.68 -4.87 -12.68
N TRP A 146 1.64 -5.69 -12.57
CA TRP A 146 0.28 -5.37 -13.00
C TRP A 146 -0.65 -5.53 -11.80
N VAL A 147 -1.46 -4.50 -11.54
CA VAL A 147 -2.47 -4.51 -10.48
C VAL A 147 -3.83 -4.62 -11.15
N LEU A 148 -4.53 -5.72 -10.87
CA LEU A 148 -5.92 -5.97 -11.23
C LEU A 148 -6.74 -5.94 -9.93
N ASP A 149 -8.07 -5.80 -10.01
CA ASP A 149 -9.01 -5.68 -8.87
C ASP A 149 -8.48 -6.20 -7.52
N ASN A 150 -8.48 -7.53 -7.32
CA ASN A 150 -7.94 -8.18 -6.13
C ASN A 150 -6.75 -9.11 -6.42
N ILE A 151 -6.06 -8.90 -7.55
CA ILE A 151 -4.94 -9.74 -7.99
C ILE A 151 -3.78 -8.85 -8.41
N THR A 152 -2.63 -9.04 -7.78
CA THR A 152 -1.36 -8.45 -8.24
C THR A 152 -0.54 -9.51 -8.97
N ILE A 153 -0.08 -9.19 -10.17
CA ILE A 153 0.83 -10.03 -10.96
C ILE A 153 2.18 -9.33 -10.99
N LEU A 154 3.24 -10.04 -10.59
CA LEU A 154 4.62 -9.55 -10.64
C LEU A 154 5.46 -10.53 -11.47
N LEU A 155 6.14 -10.03 -12.49
CA LEU A 155 7.19 -10.75 -13.20
C LEU A 155 8.55 -10.25 -12.73
N GLN A 156 9.44 -11.16 -12.34
CA GLN A 156 10.75 -10.82 -11.81
C GLN A 156 11.85 -11.68 -12.41
N TYR A 157 12.99 -11.07 -12.68
CA TYR A 157 14.23 -11.77 -12.98
C TYR A 157 15.38 -11.20 -12.16
N ARG A 158 16.04 -12.05 -11.37
CA ARG A 158 17.12 -11.65 -10.48
C ARG A 158 18.33 -12.56 -10.61
N ILE A 159 19.51 -11.99 -10.41
CA ILE A 159 20.77 -12.73 -10.53
C ILE A 159 21.03 -13.56 -9.29
N ASP A 160 20.65 -13.05 -8.12
CA ASP A 160 20.73 -13.75 -6.83
C ASP A 160 19.32 -14.04 -6.29
N PRO A 161 18.97 -15.32 -5.98
CA PRO A 161 19.80 -16.51 -6.11
C PRO A 161 19.88 -17.02 -7.56
N MET A 162 21.11 -17.19 -8.07
CA MET A 162 21.49 -17.75 -9.38
C MET A 162 20.42 -17.74 -10.50
N PHE A 163 20.26 -16.60 -11.19
CA PHE A 163 19.43 -16.42 -12.40
C PHE A 163 18.00 -16.95 -12.24
N GLU A 164 17.34 -16.49 -11.18
CA GLU A 164 15.97 -16.86 -10.90
C GLU A 164 15.01 -16.03 -11.75
N PHE A 165 14.10 -16.73 -12.43
CA PHE A 165 12.98 -16.12 -13.13
C PHE A 165 11.68 -16.57 -12.47
N SER A 166 10.88 -15.60 -12.05
CA SER A 166 9.71 -15.81 -11.20
C SER A 166 8.50 -15.04 -11.72
N LEU A 167 7.35 -15.71 -11.74
CA LEU A 167 6.03 -15.12 -11.94
C LEU A 167 5.23 -15.30 -10.64
N PHE A 168 4.92 -14.18 -10.02
CA PHE A 168 4.14 -14.08 -8.81
C PHE A 168 2.70 -13.69 -9.16
N VAL A 169 1.75 -14.37 -8.53
CA VAL A 169 0.33 -14.00 -8.55
C VAL A 169 -0.12 -13.93 -7.11
N THR A 170 -0.33 -12.72 -6.61
CA THR A 170 -0.87 -12.49 -5.26
C THR A 170 -2.36 -12.27 -5.38
N LYS A 171 -3.15 -13.11 -4.73
CA LYS A 171 -4.58 -12.90 -4.54
C LYS A 171 -4.77 -12.22 -3.19
N HIS A 172 -5.35 -11.03 -3.21
CA HIS A 172 -5.64 -10.28 -2.01
C HIS A 172 -6.98 -10.72 -1.42
N LEU A 173 -7.03 -10.90 -0.09
CA LEU A 173 -8.30 -11.09 0.59
C LEU A 173 -9.09 -9.79 0.50
N GLN A 174 -10.27 -9.83 -0.09
CA GLN A 174 -11.14 -8.66 -0.14
C GLN A 174 -11.61 -8.38 1.29
N LYS A 175 -11.11 -7.29 1.88
CA LYS A 175 -11.57 -6.81 3.18
C LYS A 175 -12.89 -6.08 2.99
N GLU A 176 -13.89 -6.41 3.80
CA GLU A 176 -15.17 -5.71 3.75
C GLU A 176 -15.04 -4.35 4.45
N ILE A 177 -15.33 -3.28 3.71
CA ILE A 177 -15.35 -1.94 4.27
C ILE A 177 -16.51 -1.83 5.26
N ASN A 178 -16.20 -1.58 6.52
CA ASN A 178 -17.22 -1.40 7.55
C ASN A 178 -17.86 -0.01 7.45
N ARG A 179 -18.93 0.08 6.65
CA ARG A 179 -19.74 1.30 6.44
C ARG A 179 -20.70 1.65 7.58
N ALA A 180 -20.69 0.92 8.70
CA ALA A 180 -21.60 1.20 9.81
C ALA A 180 -21.34 2.61 10.41
N PRO A 181 -22.38 3.43 10.64
CA PRO A 181 -22.23 4.75 11.26
C PRO A 181 -21.47 4.70 12.59
N ARG A 182 -20.47 5.58 12.75
CA ARG A 182 -19.67 5.68 13.96
C ARG A 182 -20.43 6.50 15.01
N LYS A 183 -21.03 5.82 15.99
CA LYS A 183 -22.02 6.42 16.90
C LYS A 183 -21.47 7.38 17.97
N ASN A 184 -20.15 7.52 18.14
CA ASN A 184 -19.60 8.36 19.22
C ASN A 184 -18.25 9.03 18.95
N TRP A 185 -17.65 8.85 17.77
CA TRP A 185 -16.18 8.91 17.64
C TRP A 185 -15.71 9.92 16.57
N THR A 186 -15.85 11.22 16.83
CA THR A 186 -15.09 12.24 16.06
C THR A 186 -13.71 12.43 16.72
N ILE A 187 -12.65 12.61 15.91
CA ILE A 187 -11.30 12.95 16.42
C ILE A 187 -11.32 14.20 17.30
N ALA A 188 -12.23 15.13 17.06
CA ALA A 188 -12.41 16.32 17.88
C ALA A 188 -12.51 16.05 19.38
N LYS A 189 -13.20 14.98 19.80
CA LYS A 189 -13.30 14.62 21.23
C LYS A 189 -11.97 14.18 21.85
N TYR A 190 -10.99 13.86 21.02
CA TYR A 190 -9.66 13.39 21.41
C TYR A 190 -8.58 14.45 21.24
N LEU A 191 -8.91 15.57 20.59
CA LEU A 191 -8.02 16.71 20.45
C LEU A 191 -8.08 17.54 21.73
N LYS A 192 -6.91 17.89 22.26
CA LYS A 192 -6.75 18.56 23.54
C LYS A 192 -6.84 20.06 23.43
N ASN A 193 -6.41 20.61 22.30
CA ASN A 193 -6.37 22.04 22.08
C ASN A 193 -7.64 22.53 21.38
N ASP A 194 -8.10 23.71 21.77
CA ASP A 194 -9.18 24.41 21.08
C ASP A 194 -8.62 25.12 19.83
N PHE A 195 -8.93 24.59 18.65
CA PHE A 195 -8.46 25.17 17.39
C PHE A 195 -9.05 26.55 17.10
N SER A 196 -10.27 26.83 17.58
CA SER A 196 -10.86 28.15 17.43
C SER A 196 -10.04 29.18 18.20
N TYR A 197 -9.61 28.82 19.41
CA TYR A 197 -8.70 29.62 20.21
C TYR A 197 -7.33 29.77 19.55
N ILE A 198 -6.67 28.67 19.13
CA ILE A 198 -5.36 28.73 18.46
C ILE A 198 -5.43 29.63 17.22
N PHE A 199 -6.46 29.45 16.39
CA PHE A 199 -6.58 30.18 15.13
C PHE A 199 -6.82 31.68 15.31
N SER A 200 -7.39 32.06 16.47
CA SER A 200 -7.55 33.46 16.87
C SER A 200 -6.26 34.13 17.36
N ASN A 201 -5.25 33.34 17.73
CA ASN A 201 -3.94 33.85 18.14
C ASN A 201 -3.06 34.21 16.94
N SER A 202 -1.94 34.89 17.22
CA SER A 202 -0.92 35.16 16.22
C SER A 202 -0.21 33.86 15.81
N GLU A 203 -0.17 33.62 14.51
CA GLU A 203 0.60 32.55 13.90
C GLU A 203 2.11 32.80 13.99
N GLU A 204 2.91 31.73 13.99
CA GLU A 204 4.37 31.82 13.89
C GLU A 204 4.80 32.27 12.49
N SER A 205 4.11 31.77 11.48
CA SER A 205 4.32 32.16 10.09
C SER A 205 3.07 31.98 9.24
N LYS A 206 3.06 32.67 8.10
CA LYS A 206 1.98 32.67 7.10
C LYS A 206 2.60 32.47 5.71
N ILE A 207 2.04 31.56 4.92
CA ILE A 207 2.43 31.33 3.52
C ILE A 207 1.20 31.43 2.63
N GLU A 208 1.29 32.22 1.57
CA GLU A 208 0.26 32.32 0.54
C GLU A 208 0.56 31.32 -0.58
N VAL A 209 -0.43 30.50 -0.93
CA VAL A 209 -0.33 29.48 -1.98
C VAL A 209 -1.03 30.03 -3.21
N LEU A 210 -0.27 30.22 -4.29
CA LEU A 210 -0.75 30.79 -5.55
C LEU A 210 -1.27 29.69 -6.50
N SER A 211 -2.34 29.99 -7.23
CA SER A 211 -2.77 29.21 -8.41
C SER A 211 -1.94 29.56 -9.64
N GLU A 212 -2.16 28.80 -10.73
CA GLU A 212 -1.46 29.00 -12.01
C GLU A 212 -1.63 30.41 -12.61
N ASP A 213 -2.71 31.11 -12.26
CA ASP A 213 -3.01 32.49 -12.67
C ASP A 213 -2.47 33.55 -11.70
N GLU A 214 -1.58 33.17 -10.78
CA GLU A 214 -0.97 34.01 -9.75
C GLU A 214 -1.96 34.59 -8.71
N THR A 215 -3.22 34.13 -8.71
CA THR A 215 -4.16 34.46 -7.63
C THR A 215 -3.91 33.59 -6.41
N ILE A 216 -4.18 34.08 -5.20
CA ILE A 216 -3.99 33.26 -3.99
C ILE A 216 -5.14 32.27 -3.90
N ALA A 217 -4.83 30.99 -4.08
CA ALA A 217 -5.78 29.89 -3.92
C ALA A 217 -6.08 29.61 -2.44
N SER A 218 -5.05 29.64 -1.60
CA SER A 218 -5.18 29.37 -0.16
C SER A 218 -4.07 30.01 0.66
N VAL A 219 -4.24 30.04 1.98
CA VAL A 219 -3.23 30.50 2.93
C VAL A 219 -2.98 29.43 3.97
N LYS A 220 -1.70 29.17 4.26
CA LYS A 220 -1.21 28.28 5.32
C LYS A 220 -0.78 29.11 6.52
N TYR A 221 -1.26 28.75 7.71
CA TYR A 221 -0.93 29.37 8.99
C TYR A 221 -0.27 28.33 9.89
N PHE A 222 0.86 28.68 10.49
CA PHE A 222 1.66 27.74 11.29
C PHE A 222 1.64 28.12 12.76
N TYR A 223 1.45 27.13 13.63
CA TYR A 223 1.38 27.29 15.08
C TYR A 223 2.20 26.22 15.79
N LEU A 224 2.84 26.61 16.88
CA LEU A 224 3.34 25.69 17.89
C LEU A 224 2.27 25.51 18.97
N LEU A 225 2.02 24.27 19.36
CA LEU A 225 0.98 23.91 20.31
C LEU A 225 1.54 23.93 21.73
N ASP A 226 0.83 24.61 22.63
CA ASP A 226 1.17 24.65 24.07
C ASP A 226 1.12 23.26 24.71
N SER A 227 0.23 22.39 24.21
CA SER A 227 0.13 21.00 24.61
C SER A 227 0.13 20.07 23.39
N LYS A 228 0.91 18.98 23.47
CA LYS A 228 1.02 18.02 22.37
C LYS A 228 -0.30 17.31 22.10
N GLU A 229 -0.75 17.35 20.86
CA GLU A 229 -1.86 16.55 20.37
C GLU A 229 -1.46 15.10 20.23
N LEU A 230 -2.35 14.20 20.68
CA LEU A 230 -2.12 12.76 20.74
C LEU A 230 -0.75 12.41 21.37
N ASN A 231 -0.29 13.25 22.30
CA ASN A 231 1.00 13.18 23.00
C ASN A 231 2.27 13.33 22.13
N VAL A 232 2.16 13.47 20.80
CA VAL A 232 3.31 13.48 19.89
C VAL A 232 3.42 14.75 19.04
N PHE A 233 2.30 15.34 18.62
CA PHE A 233 2.27 16.44 17.68
C PHE A 233 2.31 17.77 18.43
N ASP A 234 3.34 18.58 18.19
CA ASP A 234 3.49 19.92 18.77
C ASP A 234 3.38 21.03 17.73
N LYS A 235 3.25 20.70 16.44
CA LYS A 235 3.05 21.66 15.36
C LYS A 235 1.71 21.46 14.69
N LEU A 236 1.07 22.57 14.35
CA LEU A 236 -0.17 22.61 13.59
C LEU A 236 -0.03 23.59 12.42
N GLU A 237 -0.24 23.08 11.20
CA GLU A 237 -0.52 23.89 10.02
C GLU A 237 -2.03 23.92 9.78
N ILE A 238 -2.57 25.11 9.56
CA ILE A 238 -3.97 25.31 9.15
C ILE A 238 -3.97 25.94 7.76
N GLN A 239 -4.45 25.21 6.77
CA GLN A 239 -4.64 25.72 5.41
C GLN A 239 -6.11 26.02 5.15
N GLN A 240 -6.42 27.23 4.71
CA GLN A 240 -7.78 27.65 4.34
C GLN A 240 -7.82 28.28 2.95
N GLY A 241 -8.92 28.05 2.22
CA GLY A 241 -9.18 28.68 0.93
C GLY A 241 -9.37 30.21 1.00
N GLY A 242 -8.88 30.91 -0.02
CA GLY A 242 -8.98 32.37 -0.17
C GLY A 242 -7.89 33.15 0.58
N HIS A 243 -8.08 34.47 0.70
CA HIS A 243 -7.00 35.41 1.07
C HIS A 243 -6.88 35.75 2.57
N GLN A 244 -7.88 35.40 3.38
CA GLN A 244 -7.98 35.81 4.78
C GLN A 244 -8.49 34.67 5.66
N LYS A 245 -8.06 34.67 6.94
CA LYS A 245 -8.53 33.76 7.99
C LYS A 245 -10.05 33.82 8.05
N ASP A 246 -10.69 32.65 7.98
CA ASP A 246 -12.11 32.50 8.24
C ASP A 246 -12.29 31.78 9.57
N TYR A 247 -12.57 32.56 10.61
CA TYR A 247 -12.82 32.09 11.97
C TYR A 247 -14.14 31.30 12.10
N SER A 248 -15.00 31.32 11.08
CA SER A 248 -16.23 30.52 11.07
C SER A 248 -16.01 29.08 10.64
N PHE A 249 -14.82 28.75 10.11
CA PHE A 249 -14.47 27.41 9.60
C PHE A 249 -15.51 26.80 8.64
N LYS A 250 -16.27 27.64 7.93
CA LYS A 250 -17.24 27.24 6.91
C LYS A 250 -16.58 26.89 5.58
N LYS A 251 -15.34 27.35 5.37
CA LYS A 251 -14.52 27.02 4.21
C LYS A 251 -13.85 25.66 4.36
N PRO A 252 -13.49 25.03 3.23
CA PRO A 252 -12.55 23.92 3.25
C PRO A 252 -11.31 24.28 4.06
N THR A 253 -11.02 23.45 5.06
CA THR A 253 -9.93 23.67 6.01
C THR A 253 -9.14 22.38 6.16
N HIS A 254 -7.83 22.47 6.01
CA HIS A 254 -6.91 21.37 6.22
C HIS A 254 -6.14 21.65 7.51
N LEU A 255 -6.18 20.70 8.42
CA LEU A 255 -5.35 20.69 9.62
C LEU A 255 -4.26 19.65 9.43
N THR A 256 -3.00 20.05 9.53
CA THR A 256 -1.86 19.14 9.44
C THR A 256 -1.06 19.21 10.73
N PHE A 257 -1.02 18.09 11.44
CA PHE A 257 -0.30 17.92 12.69
C PHE A 257 1.02 17.21 12.42
N THR A 258 2.11 17.80 12.89
CA THR A 258 3.46 17.24 12.77
C THR A 258 4.19 17.34 14.11
N SER A 259 5.30 16.61 14.23
CA SER A 259 6.18 16.71 15.40
C SER A 259 7.43 17.50 15.05
N SER A 260 7.87 18.34 15.97
CA SER A 260 9.14 19.07 15.89
C SER A 260 10.36 18.18 16.09
N THR A 261 10.15 16.97 16.62
CA THR A 261 11.19 16.00 16.98
C THR A 261 10.88 14.62 16.45
N ASP A 262 11.91 13.79 16.27
CA ASP A 262 11.74 12.39 15.89
C ASP A 262 10.83 11.62 16.86
N ILE A 263 9.80 10.99 16.30
CA ILE A 263 8.85 10.17 17.07
C ILE A 263 9.39 8.73 17.14
N SER A 264 9.30 8.09 18.31
CA SER A 264 9.67 6.67 18.48
C SER A 264 8.65 5.74 17.80
N LEU A 265 9.07 4.53 17.39
CA LEU A 265 8.16 3.53 16.82
C LEU A 265 6.95 3.27 17.73
N VAL A 266 7.18 3.12 19.03
CA VAL A 266 6.12 2.91 20.03
C VAL A 266 5.08 4.02 19.99
N ASN A 267 5.51 5.27 19.94
CA ASN A 267 4.60 6.42 19.90
C ASN A 267 3.87 6.50 18.55
N MET A 268 4.52 6.16 17.43
CA MET A 268 3.88 6.10 16.11
C MET A 268 2.76 5.05 16.11
N VAL A 269 3.07 3.83 16.56
CA VAL A 269 2.10 2.73 16.67
C VAL A 269 0.95 3.11 17.62
N GLU A 270 1.24 3.69 18.78
CA GLU A 270 0.19 4.09 19.74
C GLU A 270 -0.78 5.12 19.13
N VAL A 271 -0.29 6.09 18.36
CA VAL A 271 -1.15 7.07 17.68
C VAL A 271 -2.02 6.39 16.63
N ILE A 272 -1.44 5.54 15.78
CA ILE A 272 -2.15 4.85 14.70
C ILE A 272 -3.23 3.92 15.27
N GLU A 273 -2.88 3.08 16.24
CA GLU A 273 -3.81 2.15 16.89
C GLU A 273 -4.91 2.88 17.66
N ASN A 274 -4.60 4.04 18.26
CA ASN A 274 -5.63 4.88 18.86
C ASN A 274 -6.61 5.43 17.80
N LEU A 275 -6.13 5.86 16.63
CA LEU A 275 -7.00 6.31 15.53
C LEU A 275 -7.87 5.16 15.02
N ILE A 276 -7.33 3.96 14.83
CA ILE A 276 -8.10 2.77 14.44
C ILE A 276 -9.14 2.44 15.53
N LYS A 277 -8.77 2.53 16.81
CA LYS A 277 -9.71 2.35 17.90
C LYS A 277 -10.78 3.45 17.97
N ILE A 278 -10.49 4.66 17.50
CA ILE A 278 -11.45 5.77 17.41
C ILE A 278 -12.31 5.64 16.16
N TYR A 279 -11.85 5.03 15.07
CA TYR A 279 -12.57 5.07 13.80
C TYR A 279 -13.00 3.70 13.29
N GLY A 280 -12.64 2.64 13.98
CA GLY A 280 -12.76 1.28 13.48
C GLY A 280 -11.89 1.06 12.23
N PRO A 281 -12.24 0.07 11.39
CA PRO A 281 -11.52 -0.20 10.15
C PRO A 281 -11.37 1.03 9.28
N ASP A 282 -10.21 1.15 8.62
CA ASP A 282 -9.90 2.21 7.67
C ASP A 282 -10.66 2.05 6.34
N ASN A 283 -10.41 2.97 5.38
CA ASN A 283 -10.98 2.92 4.03
C ASN A 283 -10.66 1.61 3.28
N GLY A 284 -9.57 0.93 3.63
CA GLY A 284 -9.18 -0.38 3.11
C GLY A 284 -9.70 -1.57 3.92
N GLY A 285 -10.44 -1.34 5.01
CA GLY A 285 -10.95 -2.38 5.91
C GLY A 285 -9.91 -2.94 6.89
N HIS A 286 -8.81 -2.24 7.16
CA HIS A 286 -7.77 -2.67 8.11
C HIS A 286 -8.14 -2.29 9.55
N GLU A 287 -8.10 -3.27 10.45
CA GLU A 287 -8.42 -3.12 11.88
C GLU A 287 -7.20 -3.00 12.79
N GLU A 288 -5.99 -3.10 12.23
CA GLU A 288 -4.71 -2.97 12.93
C GLU A 288 -3.59 -2.65 11.91
N LEU A 289 -2.40 -2.31 12.42
CA LEU A 289 -1.17 -2.30 11.62
C LEU A 289 -0.72 -3.72 11.26
N GLU A 290 -0.41 -3.96 9.99
CA GLU A 290 0.16 -5.23 9.55
C GLU A 290 1.66 -5.29 9.87
N ILE A 291 2.21 -6.50 10.02
CA ILE A 291 3.62 -6.72 10.40
C ILE A 291 4.57 -5.97 9.46
N HIS A 292 4.33 -6.05 8.16
CA HIS A 292 5.18 -5.42 7.16
C HIS A 292 5.18 -3.87 7.26
N GLU A 293 4.12 -3.28 7.82
CA GLU A 293 4.03 -1.84 8.05
C GLU A 293 4.80 -1.42 9.30
N LEU A 294 4.82 -2.28 10.32
CA LEU A 294 5.70 -2.11 11.47
C LEU A 294 7.16 -2.09 11.02
N ASP A 295 7.55 -3.01 10.13
CA ASP A 295 8.91 -3.03 9.56
C ASP A 295 9.21 -1.74 8.78
N ILE A 296 8.27 -1.25 7.95
CA ILE A 296 8.44 0.03 7.22
C ILE A 296 8.64 1.20 8.19
N LEU A 297 7.84 1.28 9.24
CA LEU A 297 7.92 2.34 10.24
C LEU A 297 9.19 2.23 11.11
N GLU A 298 9.63 1.02 11.45
CA GLU A 298 10.87 0.76 12.18
C GLU A 298 12.08 1.19 11.34
N ASP A 299 12.09 0.82 10.06
CA ASP A 299 13.14 1.16 9.09
C ASP A 299 13.11 2.63 8.65
N ARG A 300 12.13 3.42 9.10
CA ARG A 300 11.93 4.82 8.69
C ARG A 300 11.77 4.97 7.19
N ARG A 301 11.07 4.04 6.54
CA ARG A 301 10.72 4.13 5.12
C ARG A 301 9.37 4.81 4.94
N ASN A 302 9.16 5.42 3.78
CA ASN A 302 7.88 6.06 3.44
C ASN A 302 6.73 5.06 3.57
N TRP A 303 5.75 5.42 4.41
CA TRP A 303 4.55 4.65 4.66
C TRP A 303 3.35 5.49 4.22
N THR A 304 2.60 4.96 3.25
CA THR A 304 1.44 5.64 2.65
C THR A 304 0.32 5.90 3.65
N GLY A 305 0.30 5.15 4.75
CA GLY A 305 -0.54 5.47 5.89
C GLY A 305 -1.90 4.77 5.94
N ARG A 306 -2.78 5.34 6.76
CA ARG A 306 -4.18 4.94 6.98
C ARG A 306 -5.09 6.12 6.79
N SER A 307 -6.20 5.93 6.07
CA SER A 307 -7.19 6.99 5.84
C SER A 307 -8.61 6.54 6.18
N TRP A 308 -9.41 7.51 6.61
CA TRP A 308 -10.84 7.38 6.85
C TRP A 308 -11.55 8.57 6.20
N ASP A 309 -12.37 8.29 5.19
CA ASP A 309 -13.21 9.27 4.52
C ASP A 309 -14.63 9.10 5.01
N PHE A 310 -15.23 10.17 5.53
CA PHE A 310 -16.53 10.09 6.19
C PHE A 310 -17.65 10.72 5.35
N ASN A 311 -18.83 10.11 5.38
CA ASN A 311 -20.08 10.68 4.87
C ASN A 311 -20.90 11.37 5.96
N ASP A 312 -22.04 11.95 5.60
CA ASP A 312 -22.92 12.74 6.47
C ASP A 312 -23.46 12.00 7.71
N VAL A 313 -23.63 10.68 7.62
CA VAL A 313 -23.99 9.82 8.77
C VAL A 313 -22.77 9.34 9.57
N HIS A 314 -21.58 9.85 9.25
CA HIS A 314 -20.31 9.46 9.86
C HIS A 314 -20.04 7.95 9.71
N GLY A 315 -20.36 7.40 8.54
CA GLY A 315 -19.86 6.11 8.05
C GLY A 315 -18.73 6.33 7.04
N ILE A 316 -18.02 5.26 6.67
CA ILE A 316 -17.03 5.33 5.59
C ILE A 316 -17.72 5.63 4.26
N TYR A 317 -17.29 6.71 3.61
CA TYR A 317 -17.81 7.23 2.36
C TYR A 317 -17.74 6.19 1.24
N ASP A 318 -18.84 6.03 0.50
CA ASP A 318 -18.92 5.16 -0.67
C ASP A 318 -18.81 5.96 -1.97
N LEU A 319 -17.66 5.88 -2.65
CA LEU A 319 -17.44 6.52 -3.94
C LEU A 319 -18.42 6.02 -5.02
N ASP A 320 -18.87 4.77 -4.91
CA ASP A 320 -19.79 4.17 -5.89
C ASP A 320 -21.27 4.51 -5.60
N ASN A 321 -21.56 5.11 -4.44
CA ASN A 321 -22.90 5.55 -4.08
C ASN A 321 -23.09 7.03 -4.44
N PRO A 322 -23.81 7.36 -5.52
CA PRO A 322 -23.98 8.75 -5.96
C PRO A 322 -24.83 9.61 -5.01
N ASN A 323 -25.45 9.01 -3.99
CA ASN A 323 -26.23 9.73 -2.98
C ASN A 323 -25.42 10.11 -1.75
N GLU A 324 -24.17 9.65 -1.64
CA GLU A 324 -23.29 10.01 -0.54
C GLU A 324 -22.45 11.23 -0.88
N ASN A 325 -22.12 12.02 0.15
CA ASN A 325 -21.18 13.12 0.03
C ASN A 325 -20.13 12.96 1.11
N MET A 326 -18.86 13.12 0.74
CA MET A 326 -17.77 13.16 1.68
C MET A 326 -17.77 14.50 2.46
N ILE A 327 -17.79 14.42 3.78
CA ILE A 327 -17.86 15.59 4.67
C ILE A 327 -16.47 15.98 5.20
N TYR A 328 -15.67 14.98 5.58
CA TYR A 328 -14.30 15.17 6.04
C TYR A 328 -13.51 13.87 5.91
N SER A 329 -12.19 14.01 5.93
CA SER A 329 -11.24 12.90 5.88
C SER A 329 -10.20 13.03 6.97
N VAL A 330 -9.73 11.89 7.47
CA VAL A 330 -8.57 11.79 8.37
C VAL A 330 -7.54 10.90 7.71
N TRP A 331 -6.29 11.33 7.66
CA TRP A 331 -5.19 10.57 7.09
C TRP A 331 -3.98 10.66 8.00
N ILE A 332 -3.37 9.51 8.31
CA ILE A 332 -2.09 9.45 8.99
C ILE A 332 -1.08 8.75 8.10
N ASN A 333 0.12 9.32 7.93
CA ASN A 333 1.18 8.75 7.11
C ASN A 333 2.56 9.01 7.74
N TYR A 334 3.61 8.46 7.15
CA TYR A 334 4.99 8.74 7.53
C TYR A 334 5.85 8.98 6.28
N ASP A 335 6.54 10.12 6.25
CA ASP A 335 7.52 10.49 5.23
C ASP A 335 8.86 10.81 5.91
N ASP A 336 9.95 10.15 5.50
CA ASP A 336 11.27 10.29 6.13
C ASP A 336 12.05 11.55 5.72
N ILE A 337 11.71 12.13 4.57
CA ILE A 337 12.43 13.27 3.97
C ILE A 337 11.80 14.60 4.38
N GLU A 338 10.46 14.67 4.48
CA GLU A 338 9.77 15.94 4.68
C GLU A 338 9.40 16.24 6.14
N THR A 339 8.45 15.48 6.69
CA THR A 339 7.68 15.90 7.87
C THR A 339 7.64 14.85 8.99
N GLY A 340 8.12 13.63 8.73
CA GLY A 340 7.98 12.50 9.65
C GLY A 340 6.56 11.95 9.67
N LEU A 341 6.11 11.52 10.86
CA LEU A 341 4.72 11.10 11.05
C LEU A 341 3.81 12.33 10.98
N THR A 342 2.81 12.28 10.11
CA THR A 342 1.89 13.39 9.87
C THR A 342 0.45 12.92 9.98
N LEU A 343 -0.35 13.66 10.75
CA LEU A 343 -1.80 13.48 10.82
C LEU A 343 -2.48 14.66 10.13
N THR A 344 -3.28 14.38 9.11
CA THR A 344 -4.05 15.36 8.35
C THR A 344 -5.54 15.17 8.60
N ILE A 345 -6.25 16.26 8.85
CA ILE A 345 -7.71 16.31 8.88
C ILE A 345 -8.17 17.31 7.82
N LEU A 346 -8.92 16.82 6.84
CA LEU A 346 -9.46 17.61 5.76
C LEU A 346 -10.97 17.74 5.92
N SER A 347 -11.45 18.94 6.19
CA SER A 347 -12.89 19.22 6.16
C SER A 347 -13.26 19.89 4.85
N TYR A 348 -14.27 19.36 4.17
CA TYR A 348 -14.80 19.93 2.94
C TYR A 348 -15.86 20.99 3.22
N HIS A 349 -16.64 20.83 4.29
CA HIS A 349 -17.66 21.80 4.74
C HIS A 349 -17.81 21.77 6.27
N ASN A 350 -17.92 22.94 6.91
CA ASN A 350 -18.24 23.12 8.34
C ASN A 350 -17.38 22.29 9.33
N LEU A 351 -16.05 22.51 9.35
CA LEU A 351 -15.16 21.84 10.32
C LEU A 351 -15.69 22.03 11.77
N ILE A 352 -16.22 23.20 12.10
CA ILE A 352 -16.74 23.52 13.44
C ILE A 352 -17.81 22.55 13.94
N GLU A 353 -18.70 22.05 13.08
CA GLU A 353 -19.79 21.14 13.52
C GLU A 353 -19.27 19.79 14.03
N TYR A 354 -18.04 19.44 13.65
CA TYR A 354 -17.38 18.22 14.09
C TYR A 354 -16.39 18.45 15.24
N PHE A 355 -15.96 19.70 15.47
CA PHE A 355 -14.95 20.10 16.46
C PHE A 355 -15.48 20.84 17.69
N VAL A 356 -16.70 21.35 17.63
CA VAL A 356 -17.37 21.96 18.78
C VAL A 356 -18.18 20.88 19.48
N SER A 357 -17.66 20.41 20.61
CA SER A 357 -18.43 19.64 21.59
C SER A 357 -19.51 20.53 22.20
N ASP A 358 -20.76 20.05 22.22
CA ASP A 358 -21.79 20.54 23.14
C ASP A 358 -21.36 20.44 24.61
#